data_AF-A0A2S6IK26-F1
#
_entry.id   AF-A0A2S6IK26-F1
#
_cell.length_a   1.000
_cell.length_b   1.000
_cell.length_c   1.000
_cell.angle_alpha   90.00
_cell.angle_beta   90.00
_cell.angle_gamma   90.00
#
_symmetry.space_group_name_H-M   'P 1'
#
loop_
_entity.id
_entity.type
_entity.pdbx_description
1 polymer ?
#
loop_
_entity_poly.entity_id
_entity_poly.type
_entity_poly.pdbx_seq_one_letter_code
_entity_poly.pdbx_strand_id
1 'polypeptide(L)'
;MGLGGGPSEWDEYEWFRLADLPPAPEAAQATPDPFGEVLCGLVQGYPVWADAPRVLLVDLDNLRAAPGRLRARMAVVVELARQADHVALAGQVGAVARARPWLAEFAARAQAVPDGADVADLVLLAAAQAVEGPIETLIVSNDGIFAELAERGDLTVLSPGMDALSDRLYGAASLLIDLAALEREAAALVAEETSGARTR
;
A
#
# COMPACT_ATOMS: atom_id res chain seq x y z
N MET A 1 -0.48 -28.09 35.89
CA MET A 1 0.44 -27.53 34.88
C MET A 1 -0.44 -26.79 33.88
N GLY A 2 -0.79 -25.54 34.20
CA GLY A 2 -1.67 -24.70 33.37
C GLY A 2 -0.90 -24.10 32.21
N LEU A 3 -1.51 -24.13 31.03
CA LEU A 3 -0.96 -23.83 29.72
C LEU A 3 -0.43 -22.39 29.64
N GLY A 4 0.77 -22.22 29.07
CA GLY A 4 1.28 -20.93 28.62
C GLY A 4 0.38 -20.40 27.53
N GLY A 5 -0.40 -19.37 27.85
CA GLY A 5 -1.26 -18.62 26.94
C GLY A 5 -1.08 -17.13 27.16
N GLY A 6 0.13 -16.70 27.50
CA GLY A 6 0.49 -15.29 27.44
C GLY A 6 0.58 -14.87 25.96
N PRO A 7 0.21 -13.63 25.63
CA PRO A 7 0.39 -13.11 24.29
C PRO A 7 1.84 -13.28 23.86
N SER A 8 2.05 -13.76 22.64
CA SER A 8 3.40 -13.94 22.11
C SER A 8 3.97 -12.57 21.71
N GLU A 9 5.28 -12.42 21.67
CA GLU A 9 5.92 -11.22 21.09
C GLU A 9 5.49 -10.96 19.63
N TRP A 10 4.96 -11.99 18.96
CA TRP A 10 4.35 -11.92 17.62
C TRP A 10 2.97 -11.26 17.61
N ASP A 11 2.29 -11.17 18.77
CA ASP A 11 0.99 -10.51 18.89
C ASP A 11 1.14 -8.98 18.70
N GLU A 12 2.32 -8.42 18.99
CA GLU A 12 2.65 -7.01 18.69
C GLU A 12 2.79 -6.76 17.17
N TYR A 13 3.10 -7.81 16.40
CA TYR A 13 3.13 -7.81 14.93
C TYR A 13 1.80 -8.28 14.31
N GLU A 14 0.88 -8.79 15.12
CA GLU A 14 -0.47 -9.17 14.72
C GLU A 14 -1.46 -8.01 14.91
N TRP A 15 -1.32 -6.96 14.10
CA TRP A 15 -2.20 -5.78 14.18
C TRP A 15 -3.67 -6.05 13.81
N PHE A 16 -3.97 -7.24 13.28
CA PHE A 16 -5.24 -7.96 13.42
C PHE A 16 -5.06 -9.45 13.02
N ARG A 17 -5.99 -10.31 13.46
CA ARG A 17 -5.88 -11.76 13.33
C ARG A 17 -5.98 -12.23 11.88
N LEU A 18 -5.06 -13.09 11.46
CA LEU A 18 -5.12 -13.70 10.12
C LEU A 18 -6.37 -14.57 9.92
N ALA A 19 -6.87 -15.20 10.99
CA ALA A 19 -8.08 -16.02 10.95
C ALA A 19 -9.35 -15.22 10.63
N ASP A 20 -9.33 -13.90 10.78
CA ASP A 20 -10.46 -13.02 10.50
C ASP A 20 -10.51 -12.58 9.02
N LEU A 21 -9.51 -12.97 8.22
CA LEU A 21 -9.45 -12.67 6.78
C LEU A 21 -10.39 -13.57 5.97
N PRO A 22 -10.90 -13.10 4.83
CA PRO A 22 -11.66 -13.95 3.93
C PRO A 22 -10.78 -15.11 3.42
N PRO A 23 -11.36 -16.31 3.23
CA PRO A 23 -10.62 -17.52 2.93
C PRO A 23 -10.01 -17.56 1.52
N ALA A 24 -10.49 -16.71 0.59
CA ALA A 24 -10.00 -16.64 -0.78
C ALA A 24 -10.14 -15.23 -1.37
N PRO A 25 -9.27 -14.83 -2.33
CA PRO A 25 -9.36 -13.55 -3.02
C PRO A 25 -10.68 -13.31 -3.75
N GLU A 26 -11.30 -14.35 -4.33
CA GLU A 26 -12.58 -14.19 -5.03
C GLU A 26 -13.73 -13.83 -4.07
N ALA A 27 -13.68 -14.35 -2.83
CA ALA A 27 -14.67 -14.01 -1.81
C ALA A 27 -14.50 -12.57 -1.30
N ALA A 28 -13.26 -12.07 -1.28
CA ALA A 28 -12.93 -10.69 -0.97
C ALA A 28 -13.47 -9.66 -1.99
N GLN A 29 -13.49 -10.03 -3.28
CA GLN A 29 -13.98 -9.16 -4.36
C GLN A 29 -15.51 -9.04 -4.41
N ALA A 30 -16.24 -10.01 -3.86
CA ALA A 30 -17.70 -10.06 -3.93
C ALA A 30 -18.42 -9.06 -3.02
N THR A 31 -17.72 -8.43 -2.07
CA THR A 31 -18.33 -7.46 -1.15
C THR A 31 -18.22 -6.06 -1.75
N PRO A 32 -19.28 -5.23 -1.77
CA PRO A 32 -19.13 -3.82 -2.14
C PRO A 32 -18.09 -3.10 -1.26
N ASP A 33 -17.37 -2.14 -1.81
CA ASP A 33 -16.43 -1.29 -1.04
C ASP A 33 -16.52 0.18 -1.48
N PRO A 34 -17.61 0.89 -1.13
CA PRO A 34 -17.76 2.31 -1.53
C PRO A 34 -16.61 3.18 -1.04
N PHE A 35 -16.04 2.88 0.12
CA PHE A 35 -14.87 3.58 0.65
C PHE A 35 -13.63 3.36 -0.21
N GLY A 36 -13.34 2.11 -0.58
CA GLY A 36 -12.27 1.78 -1.51
C GLY A 36 -12.46 2.42 -2.89
N GLU A 37 -13.69 2.41 -3.43
CA GLU A 37 -14.02 3.01 -4.73
C GLU A 37 -13.77 4.52 -4.74
N VAL A 38 -14.26 5.25 -3.73
CA VAL A 38 -14.01 6.69 -3.61
C VAL A 38 -12.52 6.98 -3.42
N LEU A 39 -11.83 6.20 -2.59
CA LEU A 39 -10.40 6.38 -2.36
C LEU A 39 -9.58 6.19 -3.65
N CYS A 40 -9.90 5.17 -4.46
CA CYS A 40 -9.28 4.98 -5.77
C CYS A 40 -9.52 6.17 -6.69
N GLY A 41 -10.74 6.72 -6.72
CA GLY A 41 -11.07 7.90 -7.52
C GLY A 41 -10.27 9.15 -7.11
N LEU A 42 -10.06 9.36 -5.81
CA LEU A 42 -9.22 10.46 -5.31
C LEU A 42 -7.75 10.30 -5.75
N VAL A 43 -7.19 9.09 -5.63
CA VAL A 43 -5.81 8.81 -6.03
C VAL A 43 -5.61 8.98 -7.55
N GLN A 44 -6.58 8.54 -8.36
CA GLN A 44 -6.55 8.71 -9.82
C GLN A 44 -6.55 10.18 -10.27
N GLY A 45 -6.93 11.12 -9.40
CA GLY A 45 -6.85 12.56 -9.67
C GLY A 45 -5.43 13.12 -9.75
N TYR A 46 -4.42 12.35 -9.33
CA TYR A 46 -3.02 12.79 -9.33
C TYR A 46 -2.28 12.38 -10.61
N PRO A 47 -1.46 13.27 -11.19
CA PRO A 47 -0.66 12.97 -12.39
C PRO A 47 0.60 12.19 -12.01
N VAL A 48 0.42 10.93 -11.59
CA VAL A 48 1.51 10.06 -11.12
C VAL A 48 2.48 9.68 -12.24
N TRP A 49 1.95 9.47 -13.44
CA TRP A 49 2.69 8.96 -14.60
C TRP A 49 2.74 9.98 -15.73
N ALA A 50 3.86 10.01 -16.45
CA ALA A 50 4.10 10.76 -17.67
C ALA A 50 4.62 9.80 -18.78
N ASP A 51 5.78 10.07 -19.38
CA ASP A 51 6.25 9.46 -20.64
C ASP A 51 7.43 8.47 -20.47
N ALA A 52 7.82 8.10 -19.25
CA ALA A 52 8.86 7.12 -18.96
C ALA A 52 8.29 5.75 -18.51
N PRO A 53 9.10 4.67 -18.45
CA PRO A 53 8.66 3.40 -17.86
C PRO A 53 8.19 3.60 -16.42
N ARG A 54 6.99 3.09 -16.13
CA ARG A 54 6.28 3.30 -14.86
C ARG A 54 6.56 2.16 -13.90
N VAL A 55 7.19 2.48 -12.77
CA VAL A 55 7.58 1.51 -11.76
C VAL A 55 6.77 1.77 -10.49
N LEU A 56 5.96 0.79 -10.10
CA LEU A 56 5.27 0.78 -8.81
C LEU A 56 6.05 -0.08 -7.83
N LEU A 57 6.44 0.51 -6.71
CA LEU A 57 7.04 -0.16 -5.57
C LEU A 57 6.12 -0.02 -4.36
N VAL A 58 5.85 -1.11 -3.65
CA VAL A 58 4.97 -1.10 -2.47
C VAL A 58 5.63 -1.83 -1.33
N ASP A 59 5.91 -1.08 -0.26
CA ASP A 59 6.21 -1.66 1.04
C ASP A 59 4.89 -1.98 1.76
N LEU A 60 4.57 -3.28 1.83
CA LEU A 60 3.37 -3.78 2.48
C LEU A 60 3.42 -3.61 4.00
N ASP A 61 4.60 -3.44 4.60
CA ASP A 61 4.73 -3.15 6.04
C ASP A 61 4.25 -1.75 6.40
N ASN A 62 4.39 -0.76 5.49
CA ASN A 62 3.89 0.59 5.73
C ASN A 62 2.36 0.72 5.58
N LEU A 63 1.68 -0.28 5.01
CA LEU A 63 0.22 -0.22 4.77
C LEU A 63 -0.64 -0.74 5.92
N ARG A 64 -0.02 -1.06 7.08
CA ARG A 64 -0.69 -1.48 8.32
C ARG A 64 -1.93 -0.63 8.64
N ALA A 65 -3.09 -1.28 8.72
CA ALA A 65 -4.36 -0.67 9.06
C ALA A 65 -5.37 -1.74 9.52
N ALA A 66 -6.48 -1.30 10.11
CA ALA A 66 -7.63 -2.17 10.39
C ALA A 66 -8.20 -2.79 9.08
N PRO A 67 -8.87 -3.95 9.12
CA PRO A 67 -9.21 -4.73 7.92
C PRO A 67 -9.90 -3.95 6.80
N GLY A 68 -10.92 -3.14 7.10
CA GLY A 68 -11.64 -2.36 6.09
C GLY A 68 -10.78 -1.29 5.42
N ARG A 69 -9.91 -0.62 6.18
CA ARG A 69 -8.95 0.34 5.63
C ARG A 69 -7.84 -0.36 4.83
N LEU A 70 -7.32 -1.48 5.34
CA LEU A 70 -6.32 -2.26 4.61
C LEU A 70 -6.88 -2.72 3.26
N ARG A 71 -8.12 -3.20 3.22
CA ARG A 71 -8.81 -3.56 1.98
C ARG A 71 -8.85 -2.40 0.98
N ALA A 72 -9.28 -1.22 1.40
CA ALA A 72 -9.31 -0.03 0.54
C ALA A 72 -7.91 0.39 0.07
N ARG A 73 -6.89 0.33 0.95
CA ARG A 73 -5.48 0.58 0.57
C ARG A 73 -5.00 -0.42 -0.48
N MET A 74 -5.38 -1.70 -0.36
CA MET A 74 -5.05 -2.72 -1.37
C MET A 74 -5.79 -2.48 -2.69
N ALA A 75 -7.01 -1.96 -2.68
CA ALA A 75 -7.72 -1.55 -3.89
C ALA A 75 -6.94 -0.44 -4.63
N VAL A 76 -6.43 0.56 -3.90
CA VAL A 76 -5.54 1.61 -4.46
C VAL A 76 -4.27 0.99 -5.05
N VAL A 77 -3.61 0.09 -4.32
CA VAL A 77 -2.41 -0.61 -4.81
C VAL A 77 -2.69 -1.37 -6.10
N VAL A 78 -3.79 -2.12 -6.17
CA VAL A 78 -4.19 -2.87 -7.37
C VAL A 78 -4.46 -1.93 -8.55
N GLU A 79 -5.14 -0.81 -8.30
CA GLU A 79 -5.45 0.17 -9.34
C GLU A 79 -4.18 0.82 -9.91
N LEU A 80 -3.24 1.21 -9.05
CA LEU A 80 -1.94 1.73 -9.47
C LEU A 80 -1.11 0.65 -10.19
N ALA A 81 -1.15 -0.59 -9.71
CA ALA A 81 -0.41 -1.71 -10.30
C ALA A 81 -0.88 -2.05 -11.72
N ARG A 82 -2.17 -1.84 -12.02
CA ARG A 82 -2.72 -1.99 -13.39
C ARG A 82 -2.24 -0.92 -14.36
N GLN A 83 -1.78 0.22 -13.84
CA GLN A 83 -1.25 1.31 -14.65
C GLN A 83 0.27 1.20 -14.83
N ALA A 84 0.98 0.53 -13.93
CA ALA A 84 2.43 0.41 -14.00
C ALA A 84 2.92 -0.65 -15.01
N ASP A 85 4.10 -0.40 -15.59
CA ASP A 85 4.77 -1.37 -16.47
C ASP A 85 5.54 -2.41 -15.64
N HIS A 86 6.09 -1.99 -14.50
CA HIS A 86 6.78 -2.83 -13.53
C HIS A 86 6.17 -2.68 -12.14
N VAL A 87 5.90 -3.80 -11.47
CA VAL A 87 5.28 -3.83 -10.15
C VAL A 87 6.09 -4.72 -9.22
N ALA A 88 6.53 -4.16 -8.09
CA ALA A 88 7.15 -4.89 -7.00
C ALA A 88 6.37 -4.66 -5.69
N LEU A 89 6.02 -5.76 -5.03
CA LEU A 89 5.26 -5.78 -3.79
C LEU A 89 6.06 -6.62 -2.79
N ALA A 90 6.57 -6.02 -1.73
CA ALA A 90 7.37 -6.73 -0.74
C ALA A 90 6.93 -6.35 0.68
N GLY A 91 7.19 -7.25 1.62
CA GLY A 91 6.97 -7.00 3.03
C GLY A 91 7.20 -8.26 3.86
N GLN A 92 7.16 -8.10 5.17
CA GLN A 92 7.26 -9.20 6.12
C GLN A 92 6.14 -10.23 5.89
N VAL A 93 6.40 -11.49 6.28
CA VAL A 93 5.47 -12.61 6.09
C VAL A 93 4.03 -12.27 6.52
N GLY A 94 3.86 -11.63 7.69
CA GLY A 94 2.55 -11.24 8.20
C GLY A 94 1.86 -10.15 7.37
N ALA A 95 2.60 -9.13 6.93
CA ALA A 95 2.09 -8.07 6.07
C ALA A 95 1.59 -8.63 4.74
N VAL A 96 2.40 -9.48 4.10
CA VAL A 96 2.05 -10.15 2.84
C VAL A 96 0.84 -11.05 3.02
N ALA A 97 0.77 -11.84 4.09
CA ALA A 97 -0.37 -12.70 4.36
C ALA A 97 -1.68 -11.90 4.51
N ARG A 98 -1.65 -10.72 5.15
CA ARG A 98 -2.83 -9.85 5.30
C ARG A 98 -3.23 -9.12 4.02
N ALA A 99 -2.26 -8.76 3.19
CA ALA A 99 -2.48 -8.06 1.94
C ALA A 99 -3.02 -8.98 0.84
N ARG A 100 -2.49 -10.21 0.74
CA ARG A 100 -2.74 -11.16 -0.36
C ARG A 100 -4.21 -11.36 -0.75
N PRO A 101 -5.17 -11.52 0.18
CA PRO A 101 -6.57 -11.70 -0.20
C PRO A 101 -7.15 -10.54 -1.04
N TRP A 102 -6.55 -9.36 -0.96
CA TRP A 102 -7.05 -8.14 -1.58
C TRP A 102 -6.23 -7.68 -2.80
N LEU A 103 -5.12 -8.35 -3.11
CA LEU A 103 -4.18 -7.97 -4.19
C LEU A 103 -4.59 -8.49 -5.58
N ALA A 104 -5.74 -9.16 -5.70
CA ALA A 104 -6.27 -9.66 -6.96
C ALA A 104 -5.23 -10.42 -7.81
N GLU A 105 -5.04 -10.07 -9.09
CA GLU A 105 -4.07 -10.70 -10.00
C GLU A 105 -2.60 -10.54 -9.56
N PHE A 106 -2.31 -9.62 -8.63
CA PHE A 106 -0.96 -9.35 -8.14
C PHE A 106 -0.60 -10.14 -6.87
N ALA A 107 -1.53 -10.90 -6.29
CA ALA A 107 -1.29 -11.65 -5.04
C ALA A 107 -0.08 -12.59 -5.12
N ALA A 108 0.15 -13.22 -6.28
CA ALA A 108 1.29 -14.10 -6.52
C ALA A 108 2.63 -13.36 -6.65
N ARG A 109 2.61 -12.05 -6.93
CA ARG A 109 3.80 -11.18 -7.02
C ARG A 109 4.22 -10.61 -5.68
N ALA A 110 3.37 -10.71 -4.65
CA ALA A 110 3.70 -10.25 -3.30
C ALA A 110 4.76 -11.15 -2.64
N GLN A 111 5.96 -10.61 -2.50
CA GLN A 111 7.13 -11.29 -1.97
C GLN A 111 7.20 -11.14 -0.45
N ALA A 112 7.02 -12.26 0.24
CA ALA A 112 7.26 -12.35 1.67
C ALA A 112 8.76 -12.44 1.93
N VAL A 113 9.28 -11.55 2.76
CA VAL A 113 10.67 -11.59 3.23
C VAL A 113 10.75 -12.02 4.69
N PRO A 114 11.90 -12.56 5.14
CA PRO A 114 12.17 -12.77 6.55
C PRO A 114 12.06 -11.46 7.35
N ASP A 115 11.79 -11.58 8.64
CA ASP A 115 11.88 -10.45 9.54
C ASP A 115 13.31 -9.89 9.59
N GLY A 116 13.42 -8.57 9.64
CA GLY A 116 14.67 -7.85 9.54
C GLY A 116 14.47 -6.44 9.02
N ALA A 117 15.30 -5.52 9.51
CA ALA A 117 15.35 -4.14 9.01
C ALA A 117 15.75 -4.14 7.53
N ASP A 118 15.09 -3.28 6.76
CA ASP A 118 15.37 -2.96 5.36
C ASP A 118 15.26 -4.12 4.36
N VAL A 119 14.88 -5.34 4.79
CA VAL A 119 14.89 -6.52 3.90
C VAL A 119 13.85 -6.38 2.78
N ALA A 120 12.66 -5.87 3.10
CA ALA A 120 11.64 -5.58 2.09
C ALA A 120 12.10 -4.45 1.17
N ASP A 121 12.73 -3.41 1.73
CA ASP A 121 13.16 -2.24 0.98
C ASP A 121 14.24 -2.57 -0.04
N LEU A 122 15.22 -3.40 0.35
CA LEU A 122 16.26 -3.88 -0.55
C LEU A 122 15.68 -4.70 -1.72
N VAL A 123 14.62 -5.48 -1.49
CA VAL A 123 13.92 -6.20 -2.57
C VAL A 123 13.26 -5.21 -3.54
N LEU A 124 12.62 -4.15 -3.02
CA LEU A 124 11.98 -3.13 -3.84
C LEU A 124 12.99 -2.30 -4.64
N LEU A 125 14.10 -1.90 -4.02
CA LEU A 125 15.19 -1.19 -4.69
C LEU A 125 15.84 -2.04 -5.78
N ALA A 126 16.06 -3.34 -5.52
CA ALA A 126 16.58 -4.26 -6.53
C ALA A 126 15.63 -4.39 -7.74
N ALA A 127 14.31 -4.37 -7.51
CA ALA A 127 13.33 -4.41 -8.59
C ALA A 127 13.38 -3.14 -9.47
N ALA A 128 13.54 -1.96 -8.87
CA ALA A 128 13.73 -0.71 -9.62
C ALA A 128 15.07 -0.67 -10.37
N GLN A 129 16.14 -1.23 -9.79
CA GLN A 129 17.44 -1.34 -10.44
C GLN A 129 17.42 -2.27 -11.67
N ALA A 130 16.52 -3.23 -11.72
CA ALA A 130 16.38 -4.15 -12.85
C ALA A 130 15.75 -3.48 -14.10
N VAL A 131 15.13 -2.30 -13.96
CA VAL A 131 14.59 -1.54 -15.08
C VAL A 131 15.69 -0.64 -15.63
N GLU A 132 15.95 -0.69 -16.94
CA GLU A 132 17.02 0.08 -17.58
C GLU A 132 16.60 1.54 -17.84
N GLY A 133 17.57 2.47 -17.76
CA GLY A 133 17.37 3.87 -18.13
C GLY A 133 16.60 4.71 -17.10
N PRO A 134 16.16 5.93 -17.48
CA PRO A 134 15.31 6.75 -16.64
C PRO A 134 13.94 6.10 -16.41
N ILE A 135 13.39 6.23 -15.20
CA ILE A 135 12.10 5.67 -14.81
C ILE A 135 11.27 6.70 -14.05
N GLU A 136 9.94 6.54 -14.12
CA GLU A 136 9.01 7.19 -13.21
C GLU A 136 8.65 6.20 -12.11
N THR A 137 8.88 6.60 -10.86
CA THR A 137 8.63 5.72 -9.73
C THR A 137 7.49 6.24 -8.89
N LEU A 138 6.47 5.42 -8.64
CA LEU A 138 5.60 5.58 -7.49
C LEU A 138 6.05 4.60 -6.41
N ILE A 139 6.42 5.12 -5.25
CA ILE A 139 6.69 4.32 -4.04
C ILE A 139 5.57 4.52 -3.02
N VAL A 140 5.04 3.41 -2.50
CA VAL A 140 4.15 3.40 -1.34
C VAL A 140 4.99 3.05 -0.11
N SER A 141 5.58 4.06 0.52
CA SER A 141 6.44 3.90 1.70
C SER A 141 6.59 5.23 2.44
N ASN A 142 7.16 5.14 3.64
CA ASN A 142 7.63 6.27 4.44
C ASN A 142 9.16 6.30 4.60
N ASP A 143 9.88 5.30 4.10
CA ASP A 143 11.31 5.12 4.41
C ASP A 143 12.23 6.02 3.57
N GLY A 144 13.21 6.64 4.24
CA GLY A 144 14.21 7.49 3.62
C GLY A 144 15.15 6.78 2.64
N ILE A 145 15.25 5.46 2.69
CA ILE A 145 16.11 4.67 1.79
C ILE A 145 15.70 4.83 0.32
N PHE A 146 14.40 5.00 0.03
CA PHE A 146 13.87 5.15 -1.32
C PHE A 146 14.18 6.51 -1.97
N ALA A 147 14.72 7.47 -1.24
CA ALA A 147 15.07 8.78 -1.78
C ALA A 147 16.10 8.69 -2.93
N GLU A 148 16.90 7.63 -3.00
CA GLU A 148 17.86 7.41 -4.10
C GLU A 148 17.17 7.22 -5.47
N LEU A 149 15.89 6.85 -5.49
CA LEU A 149 15.13 6.67 -6.73
C LEU A 149 14.94 7.98 -7.50
N ALA A 150 15.01 9.14 -6.83
CA ALA A 150 14.94 10.45 -7.47
C ALA A 150 16.13 10.71 -8.42
N GLU A 151 17.25 9.98 -8.27
CA GLU A 151 18.38 10.08 -9.21
C GLU A 151 18.07 9.40 -10.55
N ARG A 152 17.02 8.57 -10.62
CA ARG A 152 16.61 7.81 -11.81
C ARG A 152 15.52 8.49 -12.62
N GLY A 153 14.86 9.51 -12.09
CA GLY A 153 13.74 10.20 -12.72
C GLY A 153 12.74 10.71 -11.68
N ASP A 154 11.50 10.98 -12.10
CA ASP A 154 10.48 11.51 -11.21
C ASP A 154 10.08 10.49 -10.13
N LEU A 155 10.04 10.96 -8.89
CA LEU A 155 9.69 10.16 -7.72
C LEU A 155 8.37 10.66 -7.12
N THR A 156 7.31 9.90 -7.29
CA THR A 156 6.05 10.08 -6.58
C THR A 156 6.03 9.23 -5.30
N VAL A 157 5.70 9.84 -4.18
CA VAL A 157 5.55 9.14 -2.89
C VAL A 157 4.08 9.14 -2.49
N LEU A 158 3.49 7.94 -2.39
CA LEU A 158 2.21 7.74 -1.73
C LEU A 158 2.47 7.33 -0.28
N SER A 159 2.50 8.31 0.61
CA SER A 159 2.77 8.10 2.03
C SER A 159 1.53 7.56 2.74
N PRO A 160 1.60 6.41 3.44
CA PRO A 160 0.48 5.90 4.26
C PRO A 160 0.14 6.77 5.47
N GLY A 161 0.99 7.75 5.79
CA GLY A 161 0.86 8.71 6.88
C GLY A 161 2.08 9.62 6.94
N MET A 162 1.85 10.92 6.74
CA MET A 162 2.90 11.95 6.64
C MET A 162 3.69 12.18 7.92
N ASP A 163 3.13 11.82 9.06
CA ASP A 163 3.75 11.91 10.37
C ASP A 163 4.93 10.94 10.55
N ALA A 164 4.94 9.85 9.79
CA ALA A 164 6.00 8.85 9.82
C ALA A 164 6.94 8.93 8.60
N LEU A 165 6.71 9.87 7.67
CA LEU A 165 7.53 10.04 6.48
C LEU A 165 8.92 10.58 6.84
N SER A 166 9.97 9.94 6.33
CA SER A 166 11.33 10.42 6.45
C SER A 166 11.55 11.77 5.76
N ASP A 167 12.21 12.71 6.44
CA ASP A 167 12.64 13.99 5.85
C ASP A 167 13.44 13.81 4.56
N ARG A 168 14.24 12.73 4.48
CA ARG A 168 15.03 12.41 3.29
C ARG A 168 14.14 12.06 2.10
N LEU A 169 13.13 11.23 2.31
CA LEU A 169 12.18 10.85 1.25
C LEU A 169 11.29 12.05 0.86
N TYR A 170 10.84 12.82 1.86
CA TYR A 170 10.08 14.05 1.65
C TYR A 170 10.84 15.04 0.75
N GLY A 171 12.12 15.27 1.01
CA GLY A 171 12.94 16.19 0.23
C GLY A 171 13.28 15.71 -1.19
N ALA A 172 13.17 14.41 -1.47
CA ALA A 172 13.49 13.81 -2.76
C ALA A 172 12.28 13.65 -3.69
N ALA A 173 11.05 13.67 -3.15
CA ALA A 173 9.84 13.43 -3.92
C ALA A 173 9.53 14.60 -4.88
N SER A 174 9.29 14.30 -6.16
CA SER A 174 8.72 15.22 -7.15
C SER A 174 7.24 15.52 -6.85
N LEU A 175 6.52 14.49 -6.37
CA LEU A 175 5.12 14.58 -5.98
C LEU A 175 4.90 13.77 -4.71
N LEU A 176 4.10 14.32 -3.80
CA LEU A 176 3.77 13.67 -2.55
C LEU A 176 2.25 13.60 -2.39
N ILE A 177 1.77 12.42 -2.02
CA ILE A 177 0.36 12.12 -1.82
C ILE A 177 0.19 11.54 -0.41
N ASP A 178 -0.57 12.24 0.44
CA ASP A 178 -0.91 11.78 1.79
C ASP A 178 -2.13 10.85 1.73
N LEU A 179 -1.88 9.54 1.73
CA LEU A 179 -2.94 8.53 1.70
C LEU A 179 -3.86 8.63 2.92
N ALA A 180 -3.34 8.99 4.09
CA ALA A 180 -4.16 9.16 5.29
C ALA A 180 -5.10 10.37 5.18
N ALA A 181 -4.68 11.44 4.50
CA ALA A 181 -5.57 12.55 4.17
C ALA A 181 -6.67 12.13 3.19
N LEU A 182 -6.32 11.41 2.13
CA LEU A 182 -7.29 10.90 1.16
C LEU A 182 -8.28 9.92 1.80
N GLU A 183 -7.83 9.09 2.74
CA GLU A 183 -8.71 8.21 3.53
C GLU A 183 -9.73 9.01 4.36
N ARG A 184 -9.33 10.17 4.93
CA ARG A 184 -10.28 11.04 5.67
C ARG A 184 -11.28 11.70 4.73
N GLU A 185 -10.84 12.13 3.56
CA GLU A 185 -11.70 12.74 2.54
C GLU A 185 -12.70 11.71 1.98
N ALA A 186 -12.24 10.51 1.63
CA ALA A 186 -13.11 9.43 1.17
C ALA A 186 -14.17 9.06 2.23
N ALA A 187 -13.79 9.03 3.51
CA ALA A 187 -14.74 8.77 4.60
C ALA A 187 -15.82 9.86 4.71
N ALA A 188 -15.46 11.13 4.49
CA ALA A 188 -16.42 12.23 4.48
C ALA A 188 -17.41 12.11 3.32
N LEU A 189 -16.93 11.84 2.10
CA LEU A 189 -17.75 11.69 0.91
C LEU A 189 -18.75 10.52 1.03
N VAL A 190 -18.31 9.36 1.51
CA VAL A 190 -19.21 8.20 1.73
C VAL A 190 -20.29 8.51 2.78
N ALA A 191 -19.94 9.27 3.83
CA ALA A 191 -20.90 9.67 4.84
C ALA A 191 -21.98 10.63 4.29
N GLU A 192 -21.59 11.56 3.41
CA GLU A 192 -22.51 12.50 2.75
C GLU A 192 -23.50 11.77 1.84
N GLU A 193 -23.04 10.82 1.03
CA GLU A 193 -23.90 10.01 0.16
C GLU A 193 -24.93 9.19 0.96
N THR A 194 -24.49 8.60 2.08
CA THR A 194 -25.35 7.81 2.96
C THR A 194 -26.41 8.69 3.67
N SER A 195 -26.06 9.92 4.02
CA SER A 195 -26.97 10.89 4.65
C SER A 195 -27.99 11.46 3.65
N GLY A 196 -27.53 11.79 2.43
CA GLY A 196 -28.37 12.28 1.34
C GLY A 196 -29.38 11.25 0.83
N ALA A 197 -29.03 9.96 0.88
CA ALA A 197 -29.94 8.86 0.52
C ALA A 197 -31.07 8.63 1.55
N ARG A 198 -30.92 9.06 2.82
CA ARG A 198 -31.94 8.88 3.88
C ARG A 198 -32.97 10.01 3.97
N THR A 199 -32.75 11.11 3.24
CA THR A 199 -33.60 12.32 3.27
C THR A 199 -34.45 12.49 2.02
N ARG A 200 -34.44 11.50 1.12
CA ARG A 200 -35.31 11.39 -0.06
C ARG A 200 -36.24 10.19 0.10
#